data_AF-A0A9E4N7R8-F1
#
_entry.id   AF-A0A9E4N7R8-F1
#
_cell.length_a   1.000
_cell.length_b   1.000
_cell.length_c   1.000
_cell.angle_alpha   90.00
_cell.angle_beta   90.00
_cell.angle_gamma   90.00
#
_symmetry.space_group_name_H-M   'P 1'
#
loop_
_entity.id
_entity.type
_entity.pdbx_description
1 polymer ?
#
loop_
_entity_poly.entity_id
_entity_poly.type
_entity_poly.pdbx_seq_one_letter_code
_entity_poly.pdbx_strand_id
1 'polypeptide(L)'
;MDLDRIAIKLRPRQSWEGIDLGFTMAREWFINLWLIWLCSALPVMLLLVVLPLPLWLAGFILWWLKPLYEPPLLYWMSRRVFSETIGLRGVFSEWRSVVLPQLFAMLSWRRLTPARSFVMPVVVLEGLRGERRSKRIN
;
A
#
# COMPACT_ATOMS: atom_id res chain seq x y z
N MET A 1 -3.16 3.64 19.59
CA MET A 1 -3.13 4.80 18.66
C MET A 1 -3.28 6.03 19.52
N ASP A 2 -2.20 6.77 19.74
CA ASP A 2 -2.20 8.04 20.48
C ASP A 2 -2.59 9.17 19.50
N LEU A 3 -3.78 9.75 19.68
CA LEU A 3 -4.30 10.78 18.77
C LEU A 3 -3.65 12.16 19.01
N ASP A 4 -2.93 12.32 20.12
CA ASP A 4 -2.29 13.59 20.49
C ASP A 4 -0.93 13.81 19.81
N ARG A 5 -0.38 12.78 19.15
CA ARG A 5 0.93 12.82 18.45
C ARG A 5 0.80 12.58 16.96
N ILE A 6 -0.11 13.28 16.29
CA ILE A 6 -0.25 13.16 14.83
C ILE A 6 0.81 14.05 14.18
N ALA A 7 1.64 13.47 13.29
CA ALA A 7 2.72 14.18 12.59
C ALA A 7 2.19 15.24 11.60
N ILE A 8 0.88 15.25 11.37
CA ILE A 8 0.18 16.12 10.44
C ILE A 8 -0.91 16.88 11.18
N LYS A 9 -0.99 18.19 10.93
CA LYS A 9 -2.09 19.02 11.39
C LYS A 9 -3.39 18.57 10.71
N LEU A 10 -4.30 17.99 11.48
CA LEU A 10 -5.65 17.64 11.05
C LEU A 10 -6.44 18.93 10.79
N ARG A 11 -6.75 19.19 9.52
CA ARG A 11 -7.65 20.27 9.07
C ARG A 11 -8.47 19.75 7.88
N PRO A 12 -9.69 20.24 7.66
CA PRO A 12 -10.40 20.01 6.40
C PRO A 12 -9.56 20.53 5.24
N ARG A 13 -9.33 19.69 4.22
CA ARG A 13 -8.52 20.03 3.05
C ARG A 13 -9.35 19.90 1.79
N GLN A 14 -9.13 20.82 0.86
CA GLN A 14 -9.62 20.70 -0.52
C GLN A 14 -8.89 19.54 -1.22
N SER A 15 -9.49 18.97 -2.26
CA SER A 15 -8.93 17.80 -2.98
C SER A 15 -7.48 18.02 -3.44
N TRP A 16 -7.16 19.22 -3.92
CA TRP A 16 -5.81 19.60 -4.36
C TRP A 16 -4.80 19.71 -3.20
N GLU A 17 -5.23 20.24 -2.06
CA GLU A 17 -4.38 20.32 -0.86
C GLU A 17 -4.07 18.93 -0.27
N GLY A 18 -4.93 17.94 -0.52
CA GLY A 18 -4.68 16.55 -0.18
C GLY A 18 -3.59 15.92 -1.06
N ILE A 19 -3.60 16.24 -2.36
CA ILE A 19 -2.58 15.76 -3.31
C ILE A 19 -1.21 16.36 -2.98
N ASP A 20 -1.14 17.67 -2.74
CA ASP A 20 0.10 18.37 -2.38
C ASP A 20 0.72 17.84 -1.08
N LEU A 21 -0.14 17.53 -0.09
CA LEU A 21 0.30 16.83 1.11
C LEU A 21 0.88 15.45 0.81
N GLY A 22 0.23 14.68 -0.08
CA GLY A 22 0.72 13.38 -0.52
C GLY A 22 2.12 13.48 -1.13
N PHE A 23 2.38 14.48 -1.97
CA PHE A 23 3.71 14.74 -2.52
C PHE A 23 4.71 15.16 -1.44
N THR A 24 4.30 15.98 -0.48
CA THR A 24 5.14 16.39 0.64
C THR A 24 5.56 15.18 1.49
N MET A 25 4.63 14.29 1.82
CA MET A 25 4.91 13.04 2.53
C MET A 25 5.83 12.11 1.72
N ALA A 26 5.56 11.97 0.42
CA ALA A 26 6.35 11.13 -0.46
C ALA A 26 7.80 11.63 -0.60
N ARG A 27 8.00 12.96 -0.62
CA ARG A 27 9.32 13.58 -0.65
C ARG A 27 10.06 13.39 0.66
N GLU A 28 9.39 13.62 1.79
CA GLU A 28 9.97 13.48 3.13
C GLU A 28 10.41 12.03 3.41
N TRP A 29 9.60 11.06 2.98
CA TRP A 29 9.84 9.65 3.28
C TRP A 29 10.37 8.84 2.09
N PHE A 30 10.88 9.53 1.07
CA PHE A 30 11.26 8.93 -0.22
C PHE A 30 12.13 7.68 -0.08
N ILE A 31 13.20 7.76 0.72
CA ILE A 31 14.15 6.65 0.92
C ILE A 31 13.45 5.44 1.55
N ASN A 32 12.66 5.66 2.60
CA ASN A 32 11.97 4.57 3.30
C ASN A 32 10.93 3.89 2.40
N LEU A 33 10.17 4.69 1.63
CA LEU A 33 9.22 4.18 0.65
C LEU A 33 9.92 3.33 -0.42
N TRP A 34 11.04 3.81 -0.95
CA TRP A 34 11.84 3.05 -1.91
C TRP A 34 12.37 1.75 -1.34
N LEU A 35 12.88 1.75 -0.11
CA LEU A 35 13.37 0.55 0.56
C LEU A 35 12.25 -0.48 0.78
N ILE A 36 11.07 -0.03 1.22
CA ILE A 36 9.91 -0.91 1.40
C ILE A 36 9.49 -1.52 0.07
N TRP A 37 9.40 -0.69 -0.97
CA TRP A 37 9.07 -1.16 -2.32
C TRP A 37 10.09 -2.17 -2.81
N LEU A 38 11.38 -1.86 -2.68
CA LEU A 38 12.47 -2.75 -3.10
C LEU A 38 12.44 -4.07 -2.33
N CYS A 39 12.29 -4.04 -1.01
CA CYS A 39 12.16 -5.26 -0.20
C CYS A 39 10.94 -6.10 -0.58
N SER A 40 9.86 -5.50 -1.08
CA SER A 40 8.69 -6.23 -1.56
C SER A 40 8.83 -6.78 -2.98
N ALA A 41 9.48 -6.04 -3.87
CA ALA A 41 9.57 -6.35 -5.30
C ALA A 41 10.80 -7.21 -5.66
N LEU A 42 11.93 -7.00 -4.97
CA LEU A 42 13.19 -7.70 -5.23
C LEU A 42 13.09 -9.23 -5.07
N PRO A 43 12.42 -9.78 -4.03
CA PRO A 43 12.23 -11.23 -3.94
C PRO A 43 11.47 -11.81 -5.13
N VAL A 44 10.46 -11.09 -5.63
CA VAL A 44 9.68 -11.51 -6.81
C VAL A 44 10.55 -11.45 -8.06
N MET A 45 11.30 -10.37 -8.25
CA MET A 45 12.22 -10.23 -9.39
C MET A 45 13.28 -11.33 -9.40
N LEU A 46 13.91 -11.61 -8.26
CA LEU A 46 14.95 -12.63 -8.14
C LEU A 46 14.37 -14.02 -8.45
N LEU A 47 13.17 -14.33 -7.95
CA LEU A 47 12.48 -15.58 -8.27
C LEU A 47 12.22 -15.72 -9.78
N LEU A 48 11.78 -14.65 -10.45
CA LEU A 48 11.52 -14.66 -11.89
C LEU A 48 12.79 -14.79 -12.74
N VAL A 49 13.94 -14.33 -12.25
CA VAL A 49 15.23 -14.51 -12.94
C VAL A 49 15.73 -15.95 -12.83
N VAL A 50 15.52 -16.60 -11.69
CA VAL A 50 15.98 -17.98 -11.45
C VAL A 50 15.10 -19.00 -12.19
N LEU A 51 13.81 -18.72 -12.34
CA LEU A 51 12.90 -19.60 -13.07
C LEU A 51 13.16 -19.48 -14.58
N PRO A 52 13.26 -20.60 -15.33
CA PRO A 52 13.45 -20.60 -16.78
C PRO A 52 12.15 -20.25 -17.52
N LEU A 53 11.60 -19.07 -17.26
CA LEU A 53 10.38 -18.56 -17.86
C LEU A 53 10.72 -17.70 -19.09
N PRO A 54 9.86 -17.71 -20.12
CA PRO A 54 10.04 -16.80 -21.23
C PRO A 54 9.80 -15.36 -20.77
N LEU A 55 10.53 -14.40 -21.36
CA LEU A 55 10.52 -12.98 -20.95
C LEU A 55 9.11 -12.37 -20.94
N TRP A 56 8.25 -12.74 -21.89
CA TRP A 56 6.87 -12.24 -21.95
C TRP A 56 6.05 -12.67 -20.73
N LEU A 57 6.27 -13.90 -20.23
CA LEU A 57 5.56 -14.42 -19.06
C LEU A 57 6.12 -13.81 -17.77
N ALA A 58 7.44 -13.62 -17.67
CA ALA A 58 8.04 -12.90 -16.55
C ALA A 58 7.52 -11.45 -16.46
N GLY A 59 7.45 -10.75 -17.59
CA GLY A 59 6.87 -9.41 -17.69
C GLY A 59 5.38 -9.38 -17.31
N PHE A 60 4.61 -10.36 -17.77
CA PHE A 60 3.21 -10.51 -17.38
C PHE A 60 3.05 -10.74 -15.88
N ILE A 61 3.86 -11.59 -15.26
CA ILE A 61 3.82 -11.86 -13.81
C ILE A 61 4.17 -10.59 -13.04
N LEU A 62 5.24 -9.87 -13.40
CA LEU A 62 5.60 -8.60 -12.76
C LEU A 62 4.46 -7.57 -12.84
N TRP A 63 3.85 -7.43 -14.00
CA TRP A 63 2.69 -6.55 -14.22
C TRP A 63 1.46 -7.02 -13.44
N TRP A 64 1.23 -8.33 -13.35
CA TRP A 64 0.13 -8.92 -12.61
C TRP A 64 0.28 -8.73 -11.10
N LEU A 65 1.52 -8.79 -10.59
CA LEU A 65 1.84 -8.60 -9.17
C LEU A 65 1.96 -7.15 -8.74
N LYS A 66 1.82 -6.15 -9.64
CA LYS A 66 1.78 -4.73 -9.25
C LYS A 66 0.96 -4.40 -7.98
N PRO A 67 -0.29 -4.88 -7.79
CA PRO A 67 -1.07 -4.60 -6.58
C PRO A 67 -0.48 -5.19 -5.29
N LEU A 68 0.49 -6.09 -5.38
CA LEU A 68 1.17 -6.68 -4.22
C LEU A 68 2.12 -5.69 -3.54
N TYR A 69 2.71 -4.75 -4.30
CA TYR A 69 3.78 -3.87 -3.81
C TYR A 69 3.27 -2.60 -3.11
N GLU A 70 1.99 -2.27 -3.27
CA GLU A 70 1.37 -1.04 -2.76
C GLU A 70 0.88 -1.09 -1.30
N PRO A 71 0.25 -2.18 -0.80
CA PRO A 71 -0.22 -2.28 0.58
C PRO A 71 0.85 -2.01 1.67
N PRO A 72 2.09 -2.52 1.58
CA PRO A 72 3.12 -2.25 2.59
C PRO A 72 3.52 -0.78 2.70
N LEU A 73 3.57 -0.08 1.57
CA LEU A 73 3.89 1.36 1.52
C LEU A 73 2.82 2.12 2.29
N LEU A 74 1.55 1.80 2.00
CA LEU A 74 0.41 2.42 2.64
C LEU A 74 0.34 2.11 4.14
N TYR A 75 0.61 0.86 4.53
CA TYR A 75 0.66 0.46 5.93
C TYR A 75 1.74 1.25 6.68
N TRP A 76 2.95 1.33 6.14
CA TRP A 76 4.03 2.09 6.77
C TRP A 76 3.74 3.59 6.85
N MET A 77 3.20 4.19 5.77
CA MET A 77 2.80 5.60 5.75
C MET A 77 1.74 5.88 6.81
N SER A 78 0.70 5.03 6.92
CA SER A 78 -0.36 5.21 7.90
C SER A 78 0.19 5.28 9.33
N ARG A 79 1.18 4.43 9.64
CA ARG A 79 1.80 4.35 10.97
C ARG A 79 2.69 5.56 11.24
N ARG A 80 3.45 6.00 10.23
CA ARG A 80 4.26 7.22 10.30
C ARG A 80 3.45 8.49 10.48
N VAL A 81 2.27 8.58 9.87
CA VAL A 81 1.32 9.70 10.06
C VAL A 81 0.92 9.85 11.53
N PHE A 82 0.75 8.75 12.25
CA PHE A 82 0.44 8.72 13.69
C PHE A 82 1.69 8.72 14.59
N SER A 83 2.84 9.12 14.06
CA SER A 83 4.14 9.12 14.76
C SER A 83 4.56 7.76 15.36
N GLU A 84 3.99 6.66 14.86
CA GLU A 84 4.42 5.31 15.24
C GLU A 84 5.68 4.95 14.44
N THR A 85 6.79 4.71 15.13
CA THR A 85 8.08 4.35 14.52
C THR A 85 8.16 2.86 14.22
N ILE A 86 7.48 2.43 13.16
CA ILE A 86 7.61 1.05 12.68
C ILE A 86 8.81 0.94 11.74
N GLY A 87 9.78 0.09 12.12
CA GLY A 87 10.91 -0.28 11.27
C GLY A 87 10.50 -1.23 10.13
N LEU A 88 11.37 -1.41 9.13
CA LEU A 88 11.09 -2.28 7.97
C LEU A 88 10.67 -3.70 8.39
N ARG A 89 11.32 -4.27 9.41
CA ARG A 89 10.98 -5.60 9.94
C ARG A 89 9.55 -5.68 10.46
N GLY A 90 9.05 -4.64 11.12
CA GLY A 90 7.69 -4.58 11.63
C GLY A 90 6.65 -4.54 10.51
N VAL A 91 6.94 -3.83 9.42
CA VAL A 91 6.09 -3.81 8.21
C VAL A 91 6.00 -5.20 7.60
N PHE A 92 7.13 -5.90 7.46
CA PHE A 92 7.14 -7.23 6.85
C PHE A 92 6.60 -8.34 7.76
N SER A 93 6.65 -8.16 9.09
CA SER A 93 5.99 -9.07 10.04
C SER A 93 4.47 -9.06 9.86
N GLU A 94 3.87 -7.87 9.73
CA GLU A 94 2.43 -7.68 9.50
C GLU A 94 2.04 -7.76 8.02
N TRP A 95 2.99 -8.06 7.12
CA TRP A 95 2.71 -8.14 5.69
C TRP A 95 1.60 -9.14 5.38
N ARG A 96 1.70 -10.34 5.95
CA ARG A 96 0.77 -11.43 5.64
C ARG A 96 -0.65 -11.09 6.08
N SER A 97 -0.81 -10.50 7.27
CA SER A 97 -2.11 -10.10 7.81
C SER A 97 -2.73 -8.95 7.00
N VAL A 98 -1.90 -8.03 6.50
CA VAL A 98 -2.36 -6.86 5.73
C VAL A 98 -2.64 -7.20 4.25
N VAL A 99 -1.79 -8.01 3.61
CA VAL A 99 -1.80 -8.25 2.16
C VAL A 99 -2.65 -9.46 1.76
N LEU A 100 -2.51 -10.61 2.44
CA LEU A 100 -3.19 -11.85 2.02
C LEU A 100 -4.71 -11.74 1.95
N PRO A 101 -5.42 -11.12 2.92
CA PRO A 101 -6.88 -11.10 2.91
C PRO A 101 -7.47 -10.34 1.72
N GLN A 102 -6.68 -9.47 1.08
CA GLN A 102 -7.14 -8.62 -0.01
C GLN A 102 -6.50 -8.94 -1.34
N LEU A 103 -5.40 -9.70 -1.35
CA LEU A 103 -4.65 -10.04 -2.55
C LEU A 103 -5.53 -10.70 -3.61
N PHE A 104 -6.37 -11.66 -3.22
CA PHE A 104 -7.31 -12.32 -4.15
C PHE A 104 -8.33 -11.34 -4.74
N ALA A 105 -8.89 -10.45 -3.93
CA ALA A 105 -9.84 -9.44 -4.40
C ALA A 105 -9.17 -8.35 -5.25
N MET A 106 -7.91 -8.04 -4.97
CA MET A 106 -7.08 -7.07 -5.71
C MET A 106 -6.60 -7.61 -7.05
N LEU A 107 -6.29 -8.91 -7.13
CA LEU A 107 -5.84 -9.57 -8.37
C LEU A 107 -7.00 -9.91 -9.31
N SER A 108 -8.20 -10.19 -8.79
CA SER A 108 -9.38 -10.53 -9.60
C SER A 108 -10.15 -9.28 -10.07
N TRP A 109 -11.03 -8.75 -9.22
CA TRP A 109 -12.05 -7.79 -9.64
C TRP A 109 -11.64 -6.32 -9.44
N ARG A 110 -10.89 -6.01 -8.38
CA ARG A 110 -10.50 -4.62 -8.06
C ARG A 110 -9.34 -4.10 -8.90
N ARG A 111 -8.76 -4.94 -9.76
CA ARG A 111 -7.73 -4.54 -10.72
C ARG A 111 -8.25 -3.56 -11.77
N LEU A 112 -9.51 -3.73 -12.18
CA LEU A 112 -10.16 -2.95 -13.23
C LEU A 112 -10.81 -1.66 -12.72
N THR A 113 -10.73 -1.39 -11.41
CA THR A 113 -11.38 -0.22 -10.81
C THR A 113 -10.42 1.00 -10.80
N PRO A 114 -10.77 2.13 -11.44
CA PRO A 114 -9.91 3.32 -11.47
C PRO A 114 -9.80 4.01 -10.09
N ALA A 115 -10.81 3.86 -9.23
CA ALA A 115 -10.81 4.39 -7.86
C ALA A 115 -9.98 3.54 -6.86
N ARG A 116 -9.19 2.56 -7.32
CA ARG A 116 -8.48 1.61 -6.46
C ARG A 116 -7.60 2.32 -5.43
N SER A 117 -6.82 3.31 -5.85
CA SER A 117 -5.88 4.02 -4.97
C SER A 117 -6.58 4.76 -3.83
N PHE A 118 -7.83 5.22 -4.04
CA PHE A 118 -8.63 5.90 -3.02
C PHE A 118 -9.32 4.92 -2.05
N VAL A 119 -9.68 3.73 -2.55
CA VAL A 119 -10.37 2.71 -1.77
C VAL A 119 -9.39 1.87 -0.95
N MET A 120 -8.15 1.75 -1.42
CA MET A 120 -7.12 0.92 -0.80
C MET A 120 -6.83 1.27 0.67
N PRO A 121 -6.71 2.55 1.10
CA PRO A 121 -6.52 2.91 2.50
C PRO A 121 -7.64 2.44 3.40
N VAL A 122 -8.90 2.61 2.97
CA VAL A 122 -10.07 2.16 3.73
C VAL A 122 -10.02 0.65 3.93
N VAL A 123 -9.75 -0.12 2.89
CA VAL A 123 -9.78 -1.57 3.04
C VAL A 123 -8.54 -2.10 3.78
N VAL A 124 -7.35 -1.55 3.52
CA VAL A 124 -6.08 -1.98 4.14
C VAL A 124 -6.01 -1.61 5.61
N LEU A 125 -6.45 -0.40 5.99
CA LEU A 125 -6.29 0.12 7.35
C LEU A 125 -7.50 -0.17 8.24
N GLU A 126 -8.72 -0.11 7.69
CA GLU A 126 -9.94 -0.32 8.49
C GLU A 126 -10.41 -1.78 8.48
N GLY A 127 -9.85 -2.64 7.60
CA GLY A 127 -10.19 -4.06 7.51
C GLY A 127 -11.67 -4.34 7.18
N LEU A 128 -12.43 -3.33 6.76
CA LEU A 128 -13.86 -3.42 6.55
C LEU A 128 -14.23 -4.36 5.40
N ARG A 129 -15.20 -5.25 5.64
CA ARG A 129 -15.78 -6.18 4.66
C ARG A 129 -17.28 -5.91 4.46
N GLY A 130 -17.80 -6.26 3.29
CA GLY A 130 -19.24 -6.23 2.98
C GLY A 130 -19.87 -4.84 3.02
N GLU A 131 -21.07 -4.74 3.62
CA GLU A 131 -21.88 -3.52 3.65
C GLU A 131 -21.21 -2.33 4.36
N ARG A 132 -20.41 -2.59 5.40
CA ARG A 132 -19.69 -1.53 6.14
C ARG A 132 -18.68 -0.80 5.25
N ARG A 133 -18.09 -1.51 4.27
CA ARG A 133 -17.21 -0.91 3.26
C ARG A 133 -18.02 -0.08 2.26
N SER A 134 -19.18 -0.56 1.81
CA SER A 134 -20.00 0.17 0.84
C SER A 134 -20.52 1.49 1.38
N LYS A 135 -20.89 1.54 2.67
CA LYS A 135 -21.34 2.77 3.36
C LYS A 135 -20.24 3.82 3.57
N ARG A 136 -18.96 3.48 3.34
CA ARG A 136 -17.83 4.41 3.51
C ARG A 136 -17.28 4.94 2.20
N ILE A 137 -17.56 4.24 1.11
CA ILE A 137 -17.10 4.58 -0.24
C ILE A 137 -18.19 5.33 -1.02
N ASN A 138 -19.47 5.03 -0.74
CA ASN A 138 -20.63 5.79 -1.22
C ASN A 138 -20.91 6.98 -0.32
#